data_AF-A0A7X4DNW7-F1
#
_entry.id   AF-A0A7X4DNW7-F1
#
_cell.length_a   1.000
_cell.length_b   1.000
_cell.length_c   1.000
_cell.angle_alpha   90.00
_cell.angle_beta   90.00
_cell.angle_gamma   90.00
#
_symmetry.space_group_name_H-M   'P 1'
#
loop_
_entity.id
_entity.type
_entity.pdbx_description
1 polymer ?
#
loop_
_entity_poly.entity_id
_entity_poly.type
_entity_poly.pdbx_seq_one_letter_code
_entity_poly.pdbx_strand_id
1 'polypeptide(L)' 'DIQIQAEQIRIMRERFHRIFSEATGQTTKKIASDTGRDFWLNADQAIKYGLLGKVISSAKELE' A
#
# COMPACT_ATOMS: atom_id res chain seq x y z
N ASP A 1 21.08 -13.26 17.19
CA ASP A 1 20.92 -12.02 16.39
C ASP A 1 20.02 -12.17 15.17
N ILE A 2 20.29 -13.13 14.27
CA ILE A 2 19.46 -13.35 13.06
C ILE A 2 17.96 -13.56 13.38
N GLN A 3 17.64 -14.35 14.42
CA GLN A 3 16.25 -14.57 14.84
C GLN A 3 15.55 -13.29 15.31
N ILE A 4 16.28 -12.41 16.02
CA ILE A 4 15.74 -11.13 16.48
C ILE A 4 15.47 -10.24 15.27
N GLN A 5 16.39 -10.19 14.32
CA GLN A 5 16.23 -9.42 13.08
C GLN A 5 15.04 -9.95 12.25
N ALA A 6 14.90 -11.27 12.11
CA ALA A 6 13.79 -11.88 11.42
C ALA A 6 12.44 -11.52 12.06
N GLU A 7 12.37 -11.54 13.39
CA GLU A 7 11.16 -11.16 14.13
C GLU A 7 10.83 -9.67 13.98
N GLN A 8 11.83 -8.79 14.02
CA GLN A 8 11.62 -7.36 13.76
C GLN A 8 11.12 -7.09 12.33
N ILE A 9 11.65 -7.81 11.34
CA ILE A 9 11.15 -7.73 9.95
C ILE A 9 9.68 -8.16 9.87
N ARG A 10 9.29 -9.22 10.59
CA ARG A 10 7.90 -9.69 10.65
C ARG A 10 6.99 -8.62 11.25
N ILE A 11 7.36 -8.04 12.39
CA ILE A 11 6.60 -6.99 13.07
C ILE A 11 6.45 -5.75 12.17
N MET A 12 7.52 -5.32 11.51
CA MET A 12 7.46 -4.20 10.58
C MET A 12 6.52 -4.46 9.40
N ARG A 13 6.60 -5.66 8.79
CA ARG A 13 5.69 -6.04 7.69
C ARG A 13 4.23 -6.02 8.11
N GLU A 14 3.91 -6.57 9.28
CA GLU A 14 2.54 -6.57 9.78
C GLU A 14 2.00 -5.16 10.02
N ARG A 15 2.84 -4.28 10.57
CA ARG A 15 2.51 -2.86 10.73
C ARG A 15 2.26 -2.19 9.37
N PHE A 16 3.10 -2.45 8.36
CA PHE A 16 2.88 -1.92 7.02
C PHE A 16 1.56 -2.42 6.41
N HIS A 17 1.27 -3.72 6.49
CA HIS A 17 0.03 -4.27 5.96
C HIS A 17 -1.20 -3.63 6.60
N ARG A 18 -1.15 -3.36 7.91
CA ARG A 18 -2.23 -2.68 8.63
C ARG A 18 -2.43 -1.24 8.17
N ILE A 19 -1.35 -0.45 8.08
CA ILE A 19 -1.41 0.94 7.63
C ILE A 19 -2.00 1.04 6.22
N PHE A 20 -1.53 0.20 5.30
CA PHE A 20 -2.06 0.17 3.94
C PHE A 20 -3.52 -0.28 3.89
N SER A 21 -3.89 -1.29 4.70
CA SER A 21 -5.27 -1.77 4.79
C SER A 21 -6.22 -0.66 5.25
N GLU A 22 -5.85 0.07 6.31
CA GLU A 22 -6.63 1.19 6.85
C GLU A 22 -6.74 2.34 5.85
N ALA A 23 -5.65 2.69 5.16
CA ALA A 23 -5.62 3.82 4.22
C ALA A 23 -6.35 3.53 2.89
N THR A 24 -6.28 2.29 2.40
CA THR A 24 -6.81 1.91 1.07
C THR A 24 -8.18 1.24 1.13
N GLY A 25 -8.62 0.80 2.31
CA GLY A 25 -9.80 -0.05 2.48
C GLY A 25 -9.61 -1.50 2.00
N GLN A 26 -8.40 -1.88 1.55
CA GLN A 26 -8.11 -3.26 1.18
C GLN A 26 -7.89 -4.13 2.42
N THR A 27 -8.08 -5.43 2.32
CA THR A 27 -7.75 -6.35 3.42
C THR A 27 -6.24 -6.51 3.60
N THR A 28 -5.77 -6.71 4.84
CA THR A 28 -4.36 -6.99 5.13
C THR A 28 -3.80 -8.19 4.36
N LYS A 29 -4.63 -9.23 4.14
CA LYS A 29 -4.27 -10.40 3.32
C LYS A 29 -3.99 -10.03 1.86
N LYS A 30 -4.81 -9.14 1.30
CA LYS A 30 -4.62 -8.67 -0.07
C LYS A 30 -3.35 -7.82 -0.19
N ILE A 31 -3.16 -6.86 0.73
CA ILE A 31 -1.91 -6.08 0.78
C ILE A 31 -0.71 -7.02 0.85
N ALA A 32 -0.70 -8.00 1.76
CA ALA A 32 0.43 -8.93 1.90
C ALA A 32 0.73 -9.75 0.63
N SER A 33 -0.31 -10.14 -0.11
CA SER A 33 -0.16 -10.85 -1.38
C SER A 33 0.41 -9.93 -2.46
N ASP A 34 -0.13 -8.72 -2.57
CA ASP A 34 0.21 -7.78 -3.62
C ASP A 34 1.60 -7.18 -3.37
N THR A 35 1.95 -6.83 -2.13
CA THR A 35 3.28 -6.30 -1.74
C THR A 35 4.31 -7.38 -1.46
N GLY A 36 4.02 -8.65 -1.76
CA GLY A 36 4.99 -9.75 -1.64
C GLY A 36 6.16 -9.61 -2.62
N ARG A 37 5.99 -8.81 -3.67
CA ARG A 37 6.99 -8.39 -4.66
C ARG A 37 6.70 -6.96 -5.10
N ASP A 38 7.51 -6.46 -6.02
CA ASP A 38 7.26 -5.20 -6.71
C ASP A 38 5.89 -5.26 -7.42
N PHE A 39 4.99 -4.37 -7.00
CA PHE A 39 3.63 -4.28 -7.49
C PHE A 39 3.38 -2.90 -8.06
N TRP A 40 3.42 -2.81 -9.39
CA TRP A 40 3.27 -1.56 -10.12
C TRP A 40 1.82 -1.36 -10.54
N LEU A 41 1.30 -0.16 -10.30
CA LEU A 41 -0.04 0.25 -10.69
C LEU A 41 0.05 1.52 -11.54
N ASN A 42 -0.75 1.58 -12.60
CA ASN A 42 -1.03 2.85 -13.26
C ASN A 42 -2.00 3.70 -12.42
N ALA A 43 -2.24 4.94 -12.84
CA ALA A 43 -3.05 5.88 -12.08
C ALA A 43 -4.49 5.37 -11.84
N ASP A 44 -5.15 4.82 -12.86
CA ASP A 44 -6.52 4.28 -12.75
C ASP A 44 -6.58 3.08 -11.79
N GLN A 45 -5.59 2.20 -11.87
CA GLN A 45 -5.46 1.05 -10.98
C GLN A 45 -5.22 1.50 -9.54
N ALA A 46 -4.36 2.49 -9.33
CA ALA A 46 -4.07 3.03 -8.01
C ALA A 46 -5.30 3.73 -7.39
N ILE A 47 -6.12 4.43 -8.18
CA ILE A 47 -7.41 4.97 -7.73
C ILE A 47 -8.35 3.83 -7.31
N LYS A 48 -8.54 2.82 -8.17
CA LYS A 48 -9.39 1.65 -7.85
C LYS A 48 -8.89 0.86 -6.64
N TYR A 49 -7.58 0.85 -6.42
CA TYR A 49 -6.96 0.20 -5.28
C TYR A 49 -7.17 0.99 -3.98
N GLY A 50 -7.54 2.28 -4.06
CA GLY A 50 -7.72 3.17 -2.91
C GLY A 50 -6.44 3.91 -2.50
N LEU A 51 -5.41 3.93 -3.35
CA LEU A 51 -4.15 4.64 -3.09
C LEU A 51 -4.19 6.11 -3.51
N LEU A 52 -5.01 6.44 -4.51
CA LEU A 52 -5.12 7.79 -5.08
C LEU A 52 -6.59 8.23 -5.14
N GLY A 53 -6.83 9.53 -5.06
CA GLY A 53 -8.18 10.11 -5.16
C GLY A 53 -8.60 10.40 -6.60
N LYS A 54 -7.91 11.34 -7.26
CA LYS A 54 -8.19 11.76 -8.64
C LYS A 54 -6.90 12.05 -9.40
N VAL A 55 -6.89 11.81 -10.71
CA VAL A 55 -5.85 12.32 -11.62
C VAL A 55 -6.24 13.71 -12.05
N ILE A 56 -5.31 14.66 -11.97
CA ILE A 56 -5.49 16.03 -12.48
C ILE A 56 -4.61 16.26 -13.70
N SER A 57 -5.11 17.01 -14.68
CA SER A 57 -4.35 17.38 -15.89
C SER A 57 -3.80 18.81 -15.84
N SER A 58 -4.26 19.62 -14.88
CA SER A 58 -3.82 21.00 -14.68
C SER A 58 -3.94 21.42 -13.22
N ALA A 59 -3.16 22.41 -12.80
CA ALA A 59 -3.19 22.93 -11.43
C ALA A 59 -4.56 23.55 -11.05
N LYS A 60 -5.33 24.01 -12.04
CA LYS A 60 -6.68 24.57 -11.83
C LYS A 60 -7.69 23.54 -11.33
N GLU A 61 -7.44 22.25 -11.56
CA GLU A 61 -8.32 21.16 -11.09
C GLU A 61 -8.08 20.81 -9.62
N LEU A 62 -7.11 21.45 -8.96
CA LEU A 62 -6.82 21.24 -7.53
C LEU A 62 -7.70 22.12 -6.62
N GLU A 63 -8.18 23.24 -7.13
CA GLU A 63 -9.14 24.14 -6.46
C GLU A 63 -10.53 23.48 -6.33
#